data_AF-A0ABC9Q4N6-F1
#
_entry.id   AF-A0ABC9Q4N6-F1
#
_cell.length_a   1.000
_cell.length_b   1.000
_cell.length_c   1.000
_cell.angle_alpha   90.00
_cell.angle_beta   90.00
_cell.angle_gamma   90.00
#
_symmetry.space_group_name_H-M   'P 1'
#
loop_
_entity.id
_entity.type
_entity.pdbx_description
1 polymer ?
#
loop_
_entity_poly.entity_id
_entity_poly.type
_entity_poly.pdbx_seq_one_letter_code
_entity_poly.pdbx_strand_id
1 'polypeptide(L)'
;MIDFVCIFHKITSLTLNLVRMKKMERKKIIFIISLIIALLISTGYLINKNKKDHYIEIQEKRIDLYFKYNLNNYHSMKVTSFKKTPMGGYIVDGYVNHNKNYDFKVLISATDNHQFEDSIGYDDKTFGKLFKEKDHKNELKSTDIIKKEHLDKSEYEAEPPLFFFSGPIE
;
A
#
# COMPACT_ATOMS: atom_id res chain seq x y z
N MET A 1 -70.16 36.80 13.79
CA MET A 1 -68.98 37.49 13.23
C MET A 1 -67.83 36.50 13.29
N ILE A 2 -67.42 35.94 12.14
CA ILE A 2 -66.36 34.93 12.09
C ILE A 2 -65.04 35.67 12.31
N ASP A 3 -64.28 35.32 13.36
CA ASP A 3 -63.00 35.97 13.68
C ASP A 3 -61.95 35.64 12.61
N PHE A 4 -61.90 36.47 11.57
CA PHE A 4 -60.92 36.40 10.49
C PHE A 4 -59.47 36.41 11.01
N VAL A 5 -59.22 37.05 12.15
CA VAL A 5 -57.92 37.05 12.84
C VAL A 5 -57.50 35.65 13.29
N CYS A 6 -58.45 34.86 13.80
CA CYS A 6 -58.18 33.51 14.30
C CYS A 6 -57.88 32.55 13.15
N ILE A 7 -58.57 32.70 12.01
CA ILE A 7 -58.32 31.92 10.79
C ILE A 7 -56.96 32.26 10.19
N PHE A 8 -56.60 33.55 10.10
CA PHE A 8 -55.32 34.00 9.55
C PHE A 8 -54.12 33.52 10.41
N HIS A 9 -54.25 33.56 11.74
CA HIS A 9 -53.22 33.05 12.65
C HIS A 9 -53.06 31.52 12.55
N LYS A 10 -54.17 30.80 12.36
CA LYS A 10 -54.14 29.33 12.21
C LYS A 10 -53.45 28.91 10.92
N ILE A 11 -53.74 29.60 9.80
CA ILE A 11 -53.10 29.35 8.49
C ILE A 11 -51.60 29.65 8.54
N THR A 12 -51.20 30.78 9.13
CA THR A 12 -49.78 31.15 9.26
C THR A 12 -49.00 30.18 10.17
N SER A 13 -49.61 29.67 11.24
CA SER A 13 -48.96 28.63 12.06
C SER A 13 -48.81 27.30 11.32
N LEU A 14 -49.80 26.94 10.49
CA LEU A 14 -49.81 25.69 9.72
C LEU A 14 -48.73 25.70 8.63
N THR A 15 -48.59 26.82 7.91
CA THR A 15 -47.56 27.00 6.89
C THR A 15 -46.15 27.01 7.50
N LEU A 16 -45.97 27.64 8.66
CA LEU A 16 -44.70 27.64 9.39
C LEU A 16 -44.30 26.22 9.86
N ASN A 17 -45.26 25.44 10.37
CA ASN A 17 -45.04 24.06 10.81
C ASN A 17 -44.71 23.11 9.64
N LEU A 18 -45.38 23.26 8.49
CA LEU A 18 -45.06 22.50 7.27
C LEU A 18 -43.64 22.79 6.75
N VAL A 19 -43.21 24.06 6.75
CA VAL A 19 -41.84 24.46 6.35
C VAL A 19 -40.80 23.94 7.35
N ARG A 20 -41.12 23.92 8.65
CA ARG A 20 -40.24 23.44 9.73
C ARG A 20 -40.08 21.91 9.71
N MET A 21 -41.14 21.15 9.40
CA MET A 21 -41.08 19.69 9.19
C MET A 21 -40.18 19.31 8.01
N LYS A 22 -40.25 20.05 6.88
CA LYS A 22 -39.36 19.84 5.71
C LYS A 22 -37.88 20.18 5.99
N LYS A 23 -37.58 20.94 7.05
CA LYS A 23 -36.21 21.35 7.43
C LYS A 23 -35.53 20.33 8.35
N MET A 24 -36.27 19.64 9.22
CA MET A 24 -35.75 18.58 10.10
C MET A 24 -35.41 17.30 9.34
N GLU A 25 -36.20 16.94 8.33
CA GLU A 25 -35.91 15.79 7.44
C GLU A 25 -34.66 16.00 6.57
N ARG A 26 -34.39 17.23 6.11
CA ARG A 26 -33.16 17.55 5.37
C ARG A 26 -31.89 17.37 6.19
N LYS A 27 -31.89 17.76 7.47
CA LYS A 27 -30.74 17.55 8.35
C LYS A 27 -30.48 16.06 8.62
N LYS A 28 -31.53 15.26 8.77
CA LYS A 28 -31.43 13.79 8.89
C LYS A 28 -30.90 13.15 7.60
N ILE A 29 -31.36 13.60 6.43
CA ILE A 29 -30.85 13.12 5.13
C ILE A 29 -29.37 13.46 4.96
N ILE A 30 -28.95 14.70 5.26
CA ILE A 30 -27.54 15.10 5.21
C ILE A 30 -26.70 14.26 6.19
N PHE A 31 -27.22 13.99 7.39
CA PHE A 31 -26.54 13.13 8.36
C PHE A 31 -26.38 11.69 7.87
N ILE A 32 -27.42 11.10 7.27
CA ILE A 32 -27.36 9.75 6.67
C ILE A 32 -26.35 9.71 5.51
N ILE A 33 -26.38 10.70 4.62
CA ILE A 33 -25.41 10.81 3.52
C ILE A 33 -23.99 10.93 4.08
N SER A 34 -23.79 11.75 5.12
CA SER A 34 -22.50 11.89 5.78
C SER A 34 -22.01 10.56 6.39
N LEU A 35 -22.90 9.76 6.98
CA LEU A 35 -22.56 8.43 7.50
C LEU A 35 -22.17 7.46 6.38
N ILE A 36 -22.90 7.45 5.26
CA ILE A 36 -22.57 6.62 4.10
C ILE A 36 -21.20 7.01 3.54
N ILE A 37 -20.90 8.30 3.40
CA ILE A 37 -19.60 8.79 2.93
C ILE A 37 -18.49 8.35 3.90
N ALA A 38 -18.69 8.49 5.21
CA ALA A 38 -17.71 8.05 6.21
C ALA A 38 -17.43 6.55 6.13
N LEU A 39 -18.47 5.73 5.94
CA LEU A 39 -18.33 4.28 5.75
C LEU A 39 -17.53 3.96 4.47
N LEU A 40 -17.85 4.60 3.35
CA LEU A 40 -17.11 4.40 2.09
C LEU A 40 -15.63 4.76 2.22
N ILE A 41 -15.31 5.87 2.89
CA ILE A 41 -13.92 6.28 3.15
C ILE A 41 -13.21 5.25 4.02
N SER A 42 -13.85 4.79 5.11
CA SER A 42 -13.26 3.80 6.02
C SER A 42 -12.96 2.45 5.33
N THR A 43 -13.90 1.95 4.53
CA THR A 43 -13.72 0.70 3.76
C THR A 43 -12.67 0.86 2.68
N GLY A 44 -12.67 1.99 1.96
CA GLY A 44 -11.64 2.30 0.96
C GLY A 44 -10.24 2.35 1.56
N TYR A 45 -10.10 2.95 2.76
CA TYR A 45 -8.84 2.96 3.51
C TYR A 45 -8.38 1.55 3.88
N LEU A 46 -9.27 0.71 4.41
CA LEU A 46 -8.94 -0.67 4.79
C LEU A 46 -8.49 -1.51 3.59
N ILE A 47 -9.19 -1.42 2.47
CA ILE A 47 -8.83 -2.12 1.23
C ILE A 47 -7.44 -1.67 0.74
N ASN A 48 -7.16 -0.36 0.75
CA ASN A 48 -5.87 0.16 0.32
C ASN A 48 -4.73 -0.29 1.24
N LYS A 49 -4.97 -0.33 2.55
CA LYS A 49 -4.00 -0.84 3.53
C LYS A 49 -3.70 -2.31 3.27
N ASN A 50 -4.72 -3.16 3.12
CA ASN A 50 -4.54 -4.58 2.85
C ASN A 50 -3.77 -4.83 1.55
N LYS A 51 -4.06 -4.06 0.49
CA LYS A 51 -3.31 -4.14 -0.77
C LYS A 51 -1.84 -3.72 -0.60
N LYS A 52 -1.58 -2.68 0.18
CA LYS A 52 -0.22 -2.22 0.51
C LYS A 52 0.55 -3.32 1.23
N ASP A 53 -0.02 -3.86 2.30
CA ASP A 53 0.64 -4.86 3.15
C ASP A 53 0.91 -6.13 2.34
N HIS A 54 -0.06 -6.58 1.54
CA HIS A 54 0.11 -7.71 0.63
C HIS A 54 1.21 -7.46 -0.42
N TYR A 55 1.23 -6.29 -1.05
CA TYR A 55 2.27 -5.94 -2.02
C TYR A 55 3.67 -5.95 -1.39
N ILE A 56 3.81 -5.39 -0.18
CA ILE A 56 5.08 -5.40 0.56
C ILE A 56 5.52 -6.85 0.84
N GLU A 57 4.63 -7.69 1.37
CA GLU A 57 4.93 -9.09 1.67
C GLU A 57 5.40 -9.87 0.44
N ILE A 58 4.75 -9.65 -0.72
CA ILE A 58 5.11 -10.32 -1.97
C ILE A 58 6.47 -9.85 -2.48
N GLN A 59 6.75 -8.54 -2.44
CA GLN A 59 8.08 -8.03 -2.81
C GLN A 59 9.17 -8.50 -1.84
N GLU A 60 8.87 -8.63 -0.56
CA GLU A 60 9.80 -9.23 0.42
C GLU A 60 10.12 -10.68 0.06
N LYS A 61 9.10 -11.51 -0.24
CA LYS A 61 9.32 -12.89 -0.71
C LYS A 61 10.16 -12.95 -1.97
N ARG A 62 9.94 -12.03 -2.90
CA ARG A 62 10.70 -11.96 -4.16
C ARG A 62 12.18 -11.61 -3.94
N ILE A 63 12.46 -10.64 -3.05
CA ILE A 63 13.83 -10.27 -2.67
C ILE A 63 14.52 -11.42 -1.90
N ASP A 64 13.80 -12.06 -0.97
CA ASP A 64 14.30 -13.23 -0.23
C ASP A 64 14.69 -14.38 -1.17
N LEU A 65 13.84 -14.66 -2.17
CA LEU A 65 14.11 -15.65 -3.21
C LEU A 65 15.40 -15.32 -3.98
N TYR A 66 15.55 -14.08 -4.43
CA TYR A 66 16.76 -13.65 -5.12
C TYR A 66 18.02 -13.84 -4.25
N PHE A 67 17.97 -13.49 -2.96
CA PHE A 67 19.10 -13.68 -2.05
C PHE A 67 19.42 -15.15 -1.81
N LYS A 68 18.41 -16.00 -1.62
CA LYS A 68 18.58 -17.44 -1.46
C LYS A 68 19.33 -18.07 -2.65
N TYR A 69 19.05 -17.59 -3.85
CA TYR A 69 19.69 -18.08 -5.07
C TYR A 69 21.06 -17.48 -5.32
N ASN A 70 21.27 -16.19 -5.05
CA ASN A 70 22.48 -15.49 -5.47
C ASN A 70 23.54 -15.34 -4.36
N LEU A 71 23.20 -15.51 -3.09
CA LEU A 71 24.13 -15.37 -1.96
C LEU A 71 24.59 -16.73 -1.38
N ASN A 72 25.86 -16.80 -1.01
CA ASN A 72 26.45 -17.86 -0.20
C ASN A 72 26.11 -17.66 1.28
N ASN A 73 25.84 -18.77 1.98
CA ASN A 73 25.53 -18.77 3.41
C ASN A 73 24.36 -17.84 3.79
N TYR A 74 23.38 -17.69 2.90
CA TYR A 74 22.15 -16.94 3.19
C TYR A 74 21.24 -17.73 4.14
N HIS A 75 20.73 -17.05 5.16
CA HIS A 75 19.81 -17.61 6.15
C HIS A 75 18.48 -16.87 6.17
N SER A 76 18.52 -15.54 6.24
CA SER A 76 17.33 -14.69 6.32
C SER A 76 17.68 -13.24 6.00
N MET A 77 16.68 -12.47 5.57
CA MET A 77 16.75 -11.02 5.49
C MET A 77 15.83 -10.36 6.49
N LYS A 78 16.09 -9.09 6.77
CA LYS A 78 15.18 -8.23 7.52
C LYS A 78 15.06 -6.88 6.82
N VAL A 79 13.84 -6.55 6.42
CA VAL A 79 13.50 -5.21 5.93
C VAL A 79 13.39 -4.25 7.11
N THR A 80 13.89 -3.04 6.90
CA THR A 80 13.88 -1.93 7.86
C THR A 80 13.07 -0.74 7.36
N SER A 81 12.88 -0.63 6.05
CA SER A 81 12.16 0.47 5.43
C SER A 81 11.69 0.07 4.04
N PHE A 82 10.46 0.45 3.70
CA PHE A 82 9.88 0.31 2.37
C PHE A 82 9.22 1.63 2.00
N LYS A 83 9.86 2.38 1.08
CA LYS A 83 9.51 3.77 0.78
C LYS A 83 9.23 3.95 -0.70
N LYS A 84 8.21 4.74 -1.04
CA LYS A 84 7.95 5.14 -2.42
C LYS A 84 8.92 6.23 -2.86
N THR A 85 9.42 6.13 -4.08
CA THR A 85 10.29 7.14 -4.69
C THR A 85 9.45 8.22 -5.39
N PRO A 86 10.01 9.44 -5.59
CA PRO A 86 9.35 10.48 -6.37
C PRO A 86 9.01 10.06 -7.80
N MET A 87 9.78 9.11 -8.36
CA MET A 87 9.59 8.57 -9.71
C MET A 87 8.58 7.41 -9.77
N GLY A 88 7.90 7.10 -8.67
CA GLY A 88 6.83 6.10 -8.64
C GLY A 88 7.27 4.69 -8.27
N GLY A 89 8.58 4.39 -8.24
CA GLY A 89 9.13 3.12 -7.77
C GLY A 89 9.20 3.02 -6.24
N TYR A 90 9.89 2.01 -5.73
CA TYR A 90 10.08 1.80 -4.29
C TYR A 90 11.55 1.54 -3.93
N ILE A 91 11.96 1.99 -2.76
CA ILE A 91 13.25 1.67 -2.14
C ILE A 91 12.98 0.81 -0.93
N VAL A 92 13.64 -0.34 -0.87
CA VAL A 92 13.60 -1.27 0.26
C VAL A 92 14.98 -1.31 0.90
N ASP A 93 15.06 -0.90 2.16
CA ASP A 93 16.30 -0.95 2.94
C ASP A 93 16.23 -2.14 3.90
N GLY A 94 17.31 -2.90 4.03
CA GLY A 94 17.35 -4.03 4.94
C GLY A 94 18.76 -4.54 5.19
N TYR A 95 18.86 -5.68 5.87
CA TYR A 95 20.11 -6.41 6.05
C TYR A 95 19.87 -7.92 6.08
N VAL A 96 20.91 -8.70 5.79
CA VAL A 96 20.85 -10.17 5.78
C VAL A 96 21.62 -10.80 6.94
N ASN A 97 21.29 -12.06 7.25
CA ASN A 97 21.98 -12.91 8.23
C ASN A 97 22.11 -12.28 9.62
N HIS A 98 21.14 -11.46 10.03
CA HIS A 98 21.15 -10.71 11.29
C HIS A 98 22.37 -9.79 11.48
N ASN A 99 23.10 -9.48 10.41
CA ASN A 99 24.30 -8.67 10.46
C ASN A 99 24.07 -7.33 9.75
N LYS A 100 24.08 -6.24 10.52
CA LYS A 100 23.86 -4.89 9.99
C LYS A 100 24.95 -4.41 9.02
N ASN A 101 26.12 -5.05 9.00
CA ASN A 101 27.18 -4.76 8.02
C ASN A 101 26.90 -5.39 6.65
N TYR A 102 25.91 -6.28 6.58
CA TYR A 102 25.37 -6.84 5.34
C TYR A 102 24.05 -6.13 5.02
N ASP A 103 24.07 -4.80 5.04
CA ASP A 103 22.96 -3.98 4.62
C ASP A 103 22.83 -3.92 3.10
N PHE A 104 21.60 -3.72 2.65
CA PHE A 104 21.26 -3.57 1.25
C PHE A 104 20.19 -2.50 1.05
N LYS A 105 20.19 -1.96 -0.16
CA LYS A 105 19.16 -1.06 -0.69
C LYS A 105 18.68 -1.58 -2.03
N VAL A 106 17.45 -2.08 -2.07
CA VAL A 106 16.81 -2.55 -3.29
C VAL A 106 16.00 -1.42 -3.93
N LEU A 107 16.08 -1.30 -5.25
CA LEU A 107 15.21 -0.44 -6.05
C LEU A 107 14.20 -1.31 -6.82
N ILE A 108 12.93 -1.06 -6.56
CA ILE A 108 11.81 -1.63 -7.32
C ILE A 108 11.35 -0.54 -8.29
N SER A 109 11.70 -0.68 -9.57
CA SER A 109 11.43 0.36 -10.56
C SER A 109 9.97 0.36 -11.01
N ALA A 110 9.44 1.56 -11.27
CA ALA A 110 8.16 1.70 -11.95
C ALA A 110 8.21 1.20 -13.41
N THR A 111 9.40 1.18 -14.03
CA THR A 111 9.60 0.65 -15.39
C THR A 111 9.47 -0.86 -15.46
N ASP A 112 9.75 -1.55 -14.36
CA ASP A 112 9.78 -3.01 -14.29
C ASP A 112 8.46 -3.54 -13.70
N ASN A 113 7.35 -2.89 -14.06
CA ASN A 113 6.00 -3.17 -13.55
C ASN A 113 5.91 -3.19 -12.02
N HIS A 114 6.77 -2.41 -11.35
CA HIS A 114 6.89 -2.40 -9.89
C HIS A 114 7.21 -3.79 -9.30
N GLN A 115 7.96 -4.62 -10.03
CA GLN A 115 8.48 -5.89 -9.52
C GLN A 115 9.99 -5.78 -9.33
N PHE A 116 10.49 -6.33 -8.22
CA PHE A 116 11.93 -6.44 -8.04
C PHE A 116 12.54 -7.45 -9.02
N GLU A 117 13.60 -7.09 -9.75
CA GLU A 117 14.32 -8.03 -10.61
C GLU A 117 15.69 -8.37 -10.03
N ASP A 118 16.59 -7.38 -10.03
CA ASP A 118 18.01 -7.51 -9.71
C ASP A 118 18.64 -6.19 -9.20
N SER A 119 17.89 -5.08 -9.14
CA SER A 119 18.47 -3.77 -8.82
C SER A 119 18.71 -3.60 -7.33
N ILE A 120 19.95 -3.82 -6.91
CA ILE A 120 20.40 -3.74 -5.52
C ILE A 120 21.69 -2.91 -5.40
N GLY A 121 21.73 -2.04 -4.39
CA GLY A 121 22.91 -1.32 -3.94
C GLY A 121 23.36 -1.81 -2.56
N TYR A 122 24.66 -1.92 -2.36
CA TYR A 122 25.29 -2.43 -1.13
C TYR A 122 26.78 -2.05 -1.09
N ASP A 123 27.50 -2.38 0.00
CA ASP A 123 28.96 -2.23 0.08
C ASP A 123 29.68 -3.50 -0.43
N ASP A 124 30.44 -3.35 -1.51
CA ASP A 124 31.23 -4.43 -2.14
C ASP A 124 32.21 -5.12 -1.18
N LYS A 125 32.76 -4.37 -0.21
CA LYS A 125 33.76 -4.89 0.72
C LYS A 125 33.16 -5.79 1.80
N THR A 126 31.86 -5.69 2.04
CA THR A 126 31.14 -6.47 3.06
C THR A 126 30.10 -7.37 2.42
N PHE A 127 28.94 -6.82 2.01
CA PHE A 127 27.82 -7.55 1.42
C PHE A 127 28.21 -8.18 0.08
N GLY A 128 28.98 -7.47 -0.75
CA GLY A 128 29.38 -7.96 -2.07
C GLY A 128 30.14 -9.29 -2.04
N LYS A 129 30.84 -9.59 -0.94
CA LYS A 129 31.54 -10.87 -0.75
C LYS A 129 30.61 -12.06 -0.53
N LEU A 130 29.33 -11.81 -0.25
CA LEU A 130 28.35 -12.87 -0.06
C LEU A 130 27.87 -13.46 -1.38
N PHE A 131 28.01 -12.76 -2.51
CA PHE A 131 27.54 -13.27 -3.79
C PHE A 131 28.28 -14.55 -4.21
N LYS A 132 27.54 -15.46 -4.84
CA LYS A 132 28.08 -16.66 -5.48
C LYS A 132 28.94 -16.30 -6.68
N GLU A 133 28.44 -15.38 -7.49
CA GLU A 133 29.08 -14.90 -8.69
C GLU A 133 29.77 -13.56 -8.42
N LYS A 134 30.95 -13.36 -9.03
CA LYS A 134 31.68 -12.10 -8.92
C LYS A 134 31.24 -11.06 -9.95
N ASP A 135 30.63 -11.49 -11.05
CA ASP A 135 30.07 -10.61 -12.07
C ASP A 135 28.55 -10.61 -11.93
N HIS A 136 27.98 -9.44 -11.69
CA HIS A 136 26.53 -9.25 -11.52
C HIS A 136 25.72 -9.71 -12.73
N LYS A 137 26.32 -9.77 -13.93
CA LYS A 137 25.64 -10.28 -15.12
C LYS A 137 25.27 -11.77 -15.04
N ASN A 138 25.96 -12.51 -14.18
CA ASN A 138 25.73 -13.93 -13.99
C ASN A 138 24.71 -14.22 -12.89
N GLU A 139 24.29 -13.19 -12.14
CA GLU A 139 23.25 -13.34 -11.13
C GLU A 139 21.91 -13.67 -11.79
N LEU A 140 21.16 -14.57 -11.15
CA LEU A 140 19.84 -14.92 -11.64
C LEU A 140 18.85 -13.85 -11.20
N LYS A 141 18.15 -13.27 -12.18
CA LYS A 141 17.02 -12.37 -11.93
C LYS A 141 15.88 -13.11 -11.25
N SER A 142 15.11 -12.39 -10.45
CA SER A 142 13.94 -12.94 -9.76
C SER A 142 12.97 -13.65 -10.74
N THR A 143 12.68 -13.04 -11.90
CA THR A 143 11.83 -13.68 -12.93
C THR A 143 12.38 -14.99 -13.49
N ASP A 144 13.69 -15.05 -13.68
CA ASP A 144 14.34 -16.24 -14.24
C ASP A 144 14.37 -17.38 -13.22
N ILE A 145 14.56 -17.08 -11.93
CA ILE A 145 14.44 -18.05 -10.84
C ILE A 145 13.01 -18.62 -10.80
N ILE A 146 11.99 -17.75 -10.80
CA ILE A 146 10.57 -18.17 -10.75
C ILE A 146 10.23 -19.10 -11.92
N LYS A 147 10.67 -18.76 -13.14
CA LYS A 147 10.46 -19.60 -14.33
C LYS A 147 11.20 -20.93 -14.25
N LYS A 148 12.48 -20.90 -13.84
CA LYS A 148 13.33 -22.09 -13.75
C LYS A 148 12.78 -23.11 -12.76
N GLU A 149 12.29 -22.63 -11.62
CA GLU A 149 11.76 -23.45 -10.53
C GLU A 149 10.26 -23.76 -10.67
N HIS A 150 9.61 -23.28 -11.73
CA HIS A 150 8.17 -23.46 -11.98
C HIS A 150 7.30 -22.98 -10.79
N LEU A 151 7.70 -21.90 -10.14
CA LEU A 151 6.98 -21.32 -9.01
C LEU A 151 5.69 -20.63 -9.47
N ASP A 152 4.68 -20.60 -8.61
CA ASP A 152 3.47 -19.84 -8.86
C ASP A 152 3.80 -18.35 -8.83
N LYS A 153 3.63 -17.68 -9.98
CA LYS A 153 3.90 -16.25 -10.11
C LYS A 153 3.06 -15.41 -9.15
N SER A 154 1.86 -15.84 -8.80
CA SER A 154 0.98 -15.08 -7.90
C SER A 154 1.53 -14.95 -6.48
N GLU A 155 2.48 -15.81 -6.09
CA GLU A 155 3.17 -15.72 -4.80
C GLU A 155 4.35 -14.74 -4.80
N TYR A 156 4.78 -14.28 -5.98
CA TYR A 156 5.97 -13.43 -6.16
C TYR A 156 5.70 -12.17 -7.00
N GLU A 157 4.51 -12.00 -7.56
CA GLU A 157 4.08 -10.84 -8.33
C GLU A 157 2.82 -10.25 -7.73
N ALA A 158 2.85 -8.96 -7.43
CA ALA A 158 1.68 -8.22 -6.94
C ALA A 158 1.66 -6.81 -7.51
N GLU A 159 0.46 -6.31 -7.81
CA GLU A 159 0.29 -4.91 -8.21
C GLU A 159 0.41 -3.99 -6.99
N PRO A 160 1.11 -2.85 -7.10
CA PRO A 160 1.17 -1.87 -6.02
C PRO A 160 -0.21 -1.26 -5.75
N PRO A 161 -0.49 -0.82 -4.51
CA PRO A 161 -1.72 -0.09 -4.23
C PRO A 161 -1.74 1.23 -5.01
N LEU A 162 -2.95 1.68 -5.38
CA LEU A 162 -3.15 2.93 -6.13
C LEU A 162 -2.53 4.14 -5.41
N PHE A 163 -2.63 4.15 -4.07
CA PHE A 163 -2.04 5.16 -3.22
C PHE A 163 -1.09 4.53 -2.20
N PHE A 164 0.15 5.00 -2.21
CA PHE A 164 1.16 4.60 -1.23
C PHE A 164 1.44 5.78 -0.31
N PHE A 165 0.72 5.87 0.79
CA PHE A 165 1.03 6.85 1.83
C PHE A 165 2.25 6.35 2.63
N SER A 166 3.33 7.13 2.56
CA SER A 166 4.59 6.90 3.25
C SER A 166 4.44 7.21 4.75
N GLY A 167 3.92 6.24 5.50
CA GLY A 167 4.20 6.13 6.93
C GLY A 167 5.39 5.17 7.13
N PRO A 168 6.27 5.40 8.12
CA PRO A 168 7.27 4.41 8.51
C PRO A 168 6.59 3.07 8.81
N ILE A 169 7.27 1.98 8.44
CA ILE A 169 6.93 0.65 8.93
C ILE A 169 7.60 0.58 10.31
N GLU A 170 6.84 0.87 11.36
CA GLU A 170 7.26 0.64 12.75
C GLU A 170 7.20 -0.84 13.10
#